data_AF-A0AAW6HPN0-F1
#
_entry.id   AF-A0AAW6HPN0-F1
#
_cell.length_a   1.000
_cell.length_b   1.000
_cell.length_c   1.000
_cell.angle_alpha   90.00
_cell.angle_beta   90.00
_cell.angle_gamma   90.00
#
_symmetry.space_group_name_H-M   'P 1'
#
loop_
_entity.id
_entity.type
_entity.pdbx_description
1 polymer ?
#
loop_
_entity_poly.entity_id
_entity_poly.type
_entity_poly.pdbx_seq_one_letter_code
_entity_poly.pdbx_strand_id
1 'polypeptide(L)'
;MNKELRAKTTEELTQLVTQLKGRLLEYRFKLAQGELDKTHIIKETRLTLARVLTILTERNVKINVNQMVSSFAKEQAKQKEIQEAVKKVKELKAARDKKNKEKRLANAEKVKAAPKPEPKAKKVKTTPKKSETVKSSNKKIVKAKTSKKG
;
A
#
# COMPACT_ATOMS: atom_id res chain seq x y z
N MET A 1 -16.03 5.60 -31.70
CA MET A 1 -16.22 5.88 -30.26
C MET A 1 -15.70 4.77 -29.31
N ASN A 2 -15.03 3.71 -29.78
CA ASN A 2 -14.50 2.63 -28.90
C ASN A 2 -12.97 2.70 -28.66
N LYS A 3 -12.29 3.75 -29.15
CA LYS A 3 -10.82 3.83 -29.12
C LYS A 3 -10.27 3.80 -27.69
N GLU A 4 -10.89 4.52 -26.78
CA GLU A 4 -10.50 4.59 -25.36
C GLU A 4 -10.64 3.25 -24.64
N LEU A 5 -11.74 2.52 -24.88
CA LEU A 5 -11.95 1.19 -24.29
C LEU A 5 -10.94 0.17 -24.82
N ARG A 6 -10.54 0.28 -26.09
CA ARG A 6 -9.52 -0.61 -26.68
C ARG A 6 -8.10 -0.32 -26.20
N ALA A 7 -7.81 0.89 -25.73
CA ALA A 7 -6.52 1.25 -25.16
C ALA A 7 -6.27 0.65 -23.76
N LYS A 8 -7.34 0.30 -23.04
CA LYS A 8 -7.25 -0.30 -21.69
C LYS A 8 -6.70 -1.72 -21.71
N THR A 9 -6.03 -2.08 -20.62
CA THR A 9 -5.52 -3.45 -20.42
C THR A 9 -6.67 -4.43 -20.21
N THR A 10 -6.40 -5.74 -20.36
CA THR A 10 -7.40 -6.78 -20.08
C THR A 10 -7.88 -6.74 -18.63
N GLU A 11 -6.98 -6.50 -17.68
CA GLU A 11 -7.28 -6.40 -16.25
C GLU A 11 -8.16 -5.19 -15.93
N GLU A 12 -7.86 -4.03 -16.50
CA GLU A 12 -8.70 -2.84 -16.34
C GLU A 12 -10.11 -3.05 -16.89
N LEU A 13 -10.23 -3.74 -18.03
CA LEU A 13 -11.53 -4.05 -18.62
C LEU A 13 -12.31 -5.05 -17.78
N THR A 14 -11.68 -6.07 -17.20
CA THR A 14 -12.36 -7.03 -16.31
C THR A 14 -12.82 -6.37 -15.02
N GLN A 15 -12.02 -5.47 -14.45
CA GLN A 15 -12.43 -4.64 -13.31
C GLN A 15 -13.62 -3.73 -13.67
N LEU A 16 -13.58 -3.10 -14.84
CA LEU A 16 -14.65 -2.25 -15.34
C LEU A 16 -15.97 -3.02 -15.50
N VAL A 17 -15.93 -4.27 -15.98
CA VAL A 17 -17.12 -5.15 -16.06
C VAL A 17 -17.77 -5.34 -14.69
N THR A 18 -16.97 -5.63 -13.67
CA THR A 18 -17.47 -5.83 -12.30
C THR A 18 -18.10 -4.54 -11.76
N GLN A 19 -17.44 -3.39 -11.96
CA GLN A 19 -17.97 -2.09 -11.56
C GLN A 19 -19.29 -1.75 -12.26
N LEU A 20 -19.38 -1.93 -13.58
CA LEU A 20 -20.60 -1.64 -14.35
C LEU A 20 -21.77 -2.55 -13.95
N LYS A 21 -21.50 -3.83 -13.63
CA LYS A 21 -22.52 -4.74 -13.09
C LYS A 21 -23.00 -4.33 -11.69
N GLY A 22 -22.09 -3.89 -10.82
CA GLY A 22 -22.44 -3.33 -9.52
C GLY A 22 -23.32 -2.10 -9.64
N ARG A 23 -22.94 -1.13 -10.48
CA ARG A 23 -23.76 0.06 -10.77
C ARG A 23 -25.13 -0.27 -11.33
N LEU A 24 -25.23 -1.25 -12.23
CA LEU A 24 -26.52 -1.72 -12.73
C LEU A 24 -27.42 -2.26 -11.62
N LEU A 25 -26.85 -2.98 -10.65
CA LEU A 25 -27.60 -3.48 -9.49
C LEU A 25 -28.07 -2.31 -8.61
N GLU A 26 -27.19 -1.36 -8.31
CA GLU A 26 -27.53 -0.13 -7.58
C GLU A 26 -28.66 0.66 -8.28
N TYR A 27 -28.57 0.87 -9.59
CA TYR A 27 -29.61 1.57 -10.34
C TYR A 27 -30.93 0.80 -10.35
N ARG A 28 -30.91 -0.54 -10.34
CA ARG A 28 -32.13 -1.35 -10.22
C ARG A 28 -32.77 -1.20 -8.85
N PHE A 29 -31.98 -1.14 -7.78
CA PHE A 29 -32.50 -0.87 -6.44
C PHE A 29 -33.11 0.53 -6.33
N LYS A 30 -32.40 1.56 -6.82
CA LYS A 30 -32.92 2.94 -6.85
C LYS A 30 -34.17 3.07 -7.70
N LEU A 31 -34.22 2.40 -8.85
CA LEU A 31 -35.41 2.38 -9.70
C LEU A 31 -36.58 1.71 -8.98
N ALA A 32 -36.35 0.61 -8.25
CA ALA A 32 -37.39 -0.06 -7.47
C ALA A 32 -37.88 0.80 -6.29
N GLN A 33 -37.01 1.63 -5.70
CA GLN A 33 -37.37 2.61 -4.67
C GLN A 33 -38.06 3.85 -5.24
N GLY A 34 -38.01 4.07 -6.56
CA GLY A 34 -38.52 5.28 -7.20
C GLY A 34 -37.61 6.51 -7.07
N GLU A 35 -36.39 6.35 -6.54
CA GLU A 35 -35.42 7.43 -6.29
C GLU A 35 -34.50 7.71 -7.49
N LEU A 36 -34.74 7.08 -8.64
CA LEU A 36 -33.87 7.22 -9.82
C LEU A 36 -34.32 8.36 -10.74
N ASP A 37 -33.66 9.51 -10.62
CA ASP A 37 -33.96 10.69 -11.45
C ASP A 37 -33.81 10.45 -12.96
N LYS A 38 -32.76 9.71 -13.36
CA LYS A 38 -32.34 9.58 -14.76
C LYS A 38 -32.29 8.12 -15.19
N THR A 39 -33.42 7.63 -15.71
CA THR A 39 -33.57 6.22 -16.14
C THR A 39 -32.73 5.84 -17.36
N HIS A 40 -32.40 6.81 -18.23
CA HIS A 40 -31.54 6.59 -19.41
C HIS A 40 -30.13 6.09 -19.05
N ILE A 41 -29.63 6.41 -17.86
CA ILE A 41 -28.32 5.97 -17.36
C ILE A 41 -28.23 4.44 -17.32
N ILE A 42 -29.34 3.74 -17.04
CA ILE A 42 -29.38 2.27 -17.07
C ILE A 42 -29.09 1.75 -18.49
N LYS A 43 -29.66 2.40 -19.51
CA LYS A 43 -29.47 2.02 -20.92
C LYS A 43 -28.03 2.29 -21.35
N GLU A 44 -27.47 3.46 -21.02
CA GLU A 44 -26.09 3.83 -21.31
C GLU A 44 -25.08 2.90 -20.63
N THR A 45 -25.32 2.56 -19.36
CA THR A 45 -24.49 1.63 -18.60
C THR A 45 -24.51 0.23 -19.23
N ARG A 46 -25.69 -0.24 -19.69
CA ARG A 46 -25.83 -1.53 -20.39
C ARG A 46 -25.11 -1.54 -21.74
N LEU A 47 -25.22 -0.46 -22.53
CA LEU A 47 -24.51 -0.30 -23.80
C LEU A 47 -22.99 -0.28 -23.59
N THR A 48 -22.53 0.43 -22.58
CA THR A 48 -21.10 0.49 -22.22
C THR A 48 -20.60 -0.90 -21.80
N LEU A 49 -21.35 -1.61 -20.96
CA LEU A 49 -21.03 -2.98 -20.56
C LEU A 49 -20.95 -3.92 -21.78
N ALA A 50 -21.91 -3.82 -22.71
CA ALA A 50 -21.89 -4.63 -23.92
C ALA A 50 -20.63 -4.40 -24.75
N ARG A 51 -20.25 -3.13 -24.99
CA ARG A 51 -19.02 -2.77 -25.73
C ARG A 51 -17.77 -3.36 -25.09
N VAL A 52 -17.68 -3.28 -23.75
CA VAL A 52 -16.55 -3.82 -22.99
C VAL A 52 -16.48 -5.35 -23.12
N LEU A 53 -17.62 -6.03 -22.99
CA LEU A 53 -17.70 -7.49 -23.16
C LEU A 53 -17.36 -7.91 -24.60
N THR A 54 -17.75 -7.13 -25.61
CA THR A 54 -17.35 -7.38 -27.00
C THR A 54 -15.84 -7.33 -27.15
N ILE A 55 -15.17 -6.30 -26.63
CA ILE A 55 -13.70 -6.19 -26.69
C ILE A 55 -13.02 -7.36 -25.96
N LEU A 56 -13.55 -7.77 -24.82
CA LEU A 56 -13.01 -8.92 -24.07
C LEU A 56 -13.20 -10.25 -24.82
N THR A 57 -14.32 -10.37 -25.55
CA THR A 57 -14.59 -11.52 -26.43
C THR A 57 -13.64 -11.52 -27.63
N GLU A 58 -13.42 -10.37 -28.27
CA GLU A 58 -12.40 -10.19 -29.34
C GLU A 58 -11.00 -10.59 -28.86
N ARG A 59 -10.69 -10.37 -27.58
CA ARG A 59 -9.44 -10.78 -26.93
C ARG A 59 -9.43 -12.24 -26.43
N ASN A 60 -10.48 -13.03 -26.70
CA ASN A 60 -10.66 -14.41 -26.22
C ASN A 60 -10.59 -14.58 -24.69
N VAL A 61 -10.96 -13.55 -23.92
CA VAL A 61 -10.95 -13.60 -22.45
C VAL A 61 -12.33 -14.06 -21.95
N LYS A 62 -12.39 -15.25 -21.37
CA LYS A 62 -13.60 -15.73 -20.68
C LYS A 62 -13.65 -15.17 -19.26
N ILE A 63 -14.73 -14.46 -18.93
CA ILE A 63 -14.88 -13.79 -17.63
C ILE A 63 -15.98 -14.49 -16.83
N ASN A 64 -15.61 -14.98 -15.65
CA ASN A 64 -16.57 -15.46 -14.67
C ASN A 64 -16.70 -14.44 -13.54
N VAL A 65 -17.68 -13.52 -13.68
CA VAL A 65 -17.89 -12.46 -12.69
C VAL A 65 -18.27 -13.01 -11.31
N ASN A 66 -18.99 -14.14 -11.25
CA ASN A 66 -19.39 -14.72 -9.97
C ASN A 66 -18.16 -15.16 -9.15
N GLN A 67 -17.19 -15.81 -9.82
CA GLN A 67 -15.92 -16.17 -9.19
C GLN A 67 -15.14 -14.93 -8.73
N MET A 68 -15.10 -13.86 -9.54
CA MET A 68 -14.40 -12.62 -9.20
C MET A 68 -14.98 -11.90 -7.97
N VAL A 69 -16.30 -11.86 -7.83
CA VAL A 69 -16.95 -11.26 -6.65
C VAL A 69 -16.62 -12.08 -5.40
N SER A 70 -16.63 -13.41 -5.50
CA SER A 70 -16.29 -14.29 -4.39
C SER A 70 -14.81 -14.18 -3.98
N SER A 71 -13.89 -14.01 -4.93
CA SER A 71 -12.46 -13.84 -4.64
C SER A 71 -12.17 -12.50 -4.01
N PHE A 72 -12.82 -11.43 -4.47
CA PHE A 72 -12.67 -10.10 -3.87
C PHE A 72 -13.12 -10.08 -2.40
N ALA A 73 -14.24 -10.72 -2.06
CA ALA A 73 -14.70 -10.84 -0.68
C ALA A 73 -13.66 -11.56 0.21
N LYS A 74 -13.04 -12.63 -0.32
CA LYS A 74 -11.98 -13.38 0.37
C LYS A 74 -10.70 -12.55 0.54
N GLU A 75 -10.30 -11.79 -0.49
CA GLU A 75 -9.13 -10.90 -0.42
C GLU A 75 -9.33 -9.76 0.57
N GLN A 76 -10.52 -9.17 0.62
CA GLN A 76 -10.86 -8.12 1.59
C GLN A 76 -10.81 -8.63 3.03
N ALA A 77 -11.28 -9.86 3.30
CA ALA A 77 -11.17 -10.47 4.62
C ALA A 77 -9.70 -10.63 5.05
N LYS A 78 -8.86 -11.20 4.18
CA LYS A 78 -7.42 -11.34 4.42
C LYS A 78 -6.73 -10.00 4.66
N GLN A 79 -7.05 -8.98 3.86
CA GLN A 79 -6.49 -7.64 4.03
C GLN A 79 -6.89 -7.00 5.37
N LYS A 80 -8.14 -7.18 5.81
CA LYS A 80 -8.61 -6.68 7.10
C LYS A 80 -7.90 -7.36 8.27
N GLU A 81 -7.72 -8.68 8.21
CA GLU A 81 -6.97 -9.44 9.22
C GLU A 81 -5.52 -8.97 9.33
N ILE A 82 -4.85 -8.80 8.18
CA ILE A 82 -3.47 -8.27 8.15
C ILE A 82 -3.41 -6.86 8.75
N GLN A 83 -4.36 -5.98 8.42
CA GLN A 83 -4.42 -4.64 8.99
C GLN A 83 -4.61 -4.67 10.51
N GLU A 84 -5.47 -5.56 11.01
CA GLU A 84 -5.71 -5.72 12.44
C GLU A 84 -4.47 -6.28 13.17
N ALA A 85 -3.80 -7.26 12.59
CA ALA A 85 -2.54 -7.78 13.10
C ALA A 85 -1.44 -6.70 13.13
N VAL A 86 -1.33 -5.89 12.08
CA VAL A 86 -0.39 -4.76 12.02
C VAL A 86 -0.71 -3.72 13.09
N LYS A 87 -1.99 -3.42 13.35
CA LYS A 87 -2.41 -2.51 14.44
C LYS A 87 -1.98 -3.07 15.80
N LYS A 88 -2.28 -4.34 16.08
CA LYS A 88 -1.88 -5.04 17.32
C LYS A 88 -0.36 -5.01 17.53
N VAL A 89 0.43 -5.27 16.49
CA VAL A 89 1.91 -5.19 16.57
C VAL A 89 2.39 -3.78 16.86
N LYS A 90 1.77 -2.75 16.27
CA LYS A 90 2.11 -1.34 16.54
C LYS A 90 1.81 -0.95 17.99
N GLU A 91 0.67 -1.38 18.53
CA GLU A 91 0.28 -1.13 19.92
C GLU A 91 1.22 -1.81 20.93
N LEU A 92 1.59 -3.07 20.69
CA LEU A 92 2.53 -3.81 21.52
C LEU A 92 3.93 -3.17 21.52
N LYS A 93 4.39 -2.68 20.36
CA LYS A 93 5.66 -1.94 20.26
C LYS A 93 5.60 -0.64 21.05
N ALA A 94 4.53 0.15 20.90
CA ALA A 94 4.35 1.38 21.66
C ALA A 94 4.29 1.16 23.18
N ALA A 95 3.65 0.07 23.63
CA ALA A 95 3.63 -0.30 25.05
C ALA A 95 5.01 -0.73 25.57
N ARG A 96 5.78 -1.48 24.77
CA ARG A 96 7.16 -1.88 25.10
C ARG A 96 8.09 -0.67 25.22
N ASP A 97 7.96 0.29 24.32
CA ASP A 97 8.75 1.53 24.34
C ASP A 97 8.43 2.39 25.57
N LYS A 98 7.16 2.50 25.96
CA LYS A 98 6.74 3.17 27.21
C LYS A 98 7.32 2.49 28.45
N LYS A 99 7.23 1.17 28.55
CA LYS A 99 7.78 0.38 29.67
C LYS A 99 9.31 0.50 29.76
N ASN A 100 10.00 0.53 28.63
CA ASN A 100 11.45 0.79 28.61
C ASN A 100 11.79 2.21 29.04
N LYS A 101 10.99 3.22 28.67
CA LYS A 101 11.17 4.61 29.11
C LYS A 101 10.99 4.74 30.64
N GLU A 102 9.96 4.12 31.21
CA GLU A 102 9.74 4.08 32.67
C GLU A 102 10.89 3.39 33.41
N LYS A 103 11.36 2.23 32.92
CA LYS A 103 12.53 1.56 33.50
C LYS A 103 13.79 2.42 33.47
N ARG A 104 14.00 3.20 32.40
CA ARG A 104 15.13 4.13 32.28
C ARG A 104 15.01 5.30 33.25
N LEU A 105 13.80 5.83 33.45
CA LEU A 105 13.53 6.89 34.42
C LEU A 105 13.73 6.40 35.87
N ALA A 106 13.20 5.22 36.21
CA ALA A 106 13.38 4.61 37.53
C ALA A 106 14.84 4.24 37.82
N ASN A 107 15.59 3.77 36.82
CA ASN A 107 17.03 3.50 36.99
C ASN A 107 17.83 4.81 37.14
N ALA A 108 17.48 5.86 36.41
CA ALA A 108 18.09 7.18 36.58
C ALA A 108 17.81 7.79 37.98
N GLU A 109 16.68 7.47 38.58
CA GLU A 109 16.33 7.87 39.95
C GLU A 109 17.12 7.06 41.00
N LYS A 110 17.27 5.74 40.80
CA LYS A 110 18.12 4.88 41.67
C LYS A 110 19.59 5.29 41.65
N VAL A 111 20.13 5.70 40.50
CA VAL A 111 21.51 6.20 40.37
C VAL A 111 21.72 7.55 41.07
N LYS A 112 20.65 8.34 41.30
CA LYS A 112 20.69 9.58 42.08
C LYS A 112 20.57 9.36 43.61
N ALA A 113 20.13 8.16 44.04
CA ALA A 113 19.89 7.83 45.46
C ALA A 113 20.98 6.95 46.11
N ALA A 114 22.04 6.57 45.39
CA ALA A 114 23.19 5.88 45.99
C ALA A 114 24.12 6.87 46.73
N PRO A 115 24.57 6.57 47.97
CA PRO A 115 25.48 7.45 48.69
C PRO A 115 26.83 7.48 47.96
N LYS A 116 27.35 8.69 47.72
CA LYS A 116 28.65 8.91 47.07
C LYS A 116 29.78 8.31 47.92
N PRO A 117 30.63 7.42 47.38
CA PRO A 117 32.01 7.34 47.83
C PRO A 117 32.85 8.39 47.07
N GLU A 118 33.59 9.16 47.86
CA GLU A 118 34.45 10.27 47.46
C GLU A 118 35.63 9.90 46.53
N PRO A 119 36.22 10.89 45.82
CA PRO A 119 36.95 10.69 44.56
C PRO A 119 38.46 10.53 44.76
N LYS A 120 39.13 9.70 43.95
CA LYS A 120 40.59 9.75 43.76
C LYS A 120 40.99 9.63 42.28
N ALA A 121 41.25 10.81 41.72
CA ALA A 121 42.30 11.22 40.78
C ALA A 121 43.00 10.19 39.86
N LYS A 122 42.99 10.50 38.55
CA LYS A 122 44.16 10.98 37.73
C LYS A 122 43.66 11.33 36.32
N LYS A 123 43.73 12.61 35.91
CA LYS A 123 44.71 13.21 34.95
C LYS A 123 44.67 12.50 33.56
N VAL A 124 44.39 13.10 32.40
CA VAL A 124 44.71 14.43 31.84
C VAL A 124 43.70 14.76 30.70
N LYS A 125 43.30 16.02 30.57
CA LYS A 125 42.51 16.57 29.45
C LYS A 125 43.43 16.95 28.29
N THR A 126 43.06 16.59 27.06
CA THR A 126 42.99 17.52 25.90
C THR A 126 42.12 16.89 24.79
N THR A 127 41.01 17.56 24.48
CA THR A 127 40.08 17.34 23.35
C THR A 127 40.56 18.11 22.09
N PRO A 128 39.89 18.06 20.91
CA PRO A 128 39.05 17.03 20.27
C PRO A 128 39.39 16.82 18.76
N LYS A 129 38.55 16.00 18.09
CA LYS A 129 38.15 15.98 16.64
C LYS A 129 38.71 14.86 15.73
N LYS A 130 37.74 14.12 15.19
CA LYS A 130 37.68 13.48 13.86
C LYS A 130 38.83 12.53 13.48
N SER A 131 38.59 11.23 13.64
CA SER A 131 39.03 10.25 12.64
C SER A 131 37.93 10.11 11.57
N GLU A 132 38.26 10.58 10.38
CA GLU A 132 37.57 10.25 9.16
C GLU A 132 37.87 8.79 8.82
N THR A 133 36.87 7.99 8.50
CA THR A 133 37.06 6.84 7.62
C THR A 133 35.74 6.45 6.95
N VAL A 134 35.72 6.71 5.65
CA VAL A 134 35.01 6.01 4.57
C VAL A 134 33.48 6.13 4.52
N LYS A 135 33.01 7.23 3.89
CA LYS A 135 31.83 7.17 3.03
C LYS A 135 32.22 6.43 1.74
N SER A 136 31.74 5.20 1.55
CA SER A 136 31.77 4.54 0.25
C SER A 136 30.70 5.17 -0.66
N SER A 137 31.15 6.09 -1.51
CA SER A 137 30.39 6.64 -2.61
C SER A 137 30.27 5.60 -3.72
N ASN A 138 29.09 5.00 -3.86
CA ASN A 138 28.77 4.18 -5.02
C ASN A 138 28.51 5.12 -6.22
N LYS A 139 29.54 5.42 -7.01
CA LYS A 139 29.43 6.26 -8.22
C LYS A 139 29.64 5.40 -9.47
N LYS A 140 28.53 5.25 -10.21
CA LYS A 140 28.42 5.11 -11.67
C LYS A 140 29.72 4.82 -12.43
N ILE A 141 29.82 3.61 -12.96
CA ILE A 141 30.59 3.34 -14.18
C ILE A 141 29.64 3.59 -15.36
N VAL A 142 29.79 4.76 -15.96
CA VAL A 142 29.38 5.01 -17.35
C VAL A 142 30.64 5.47 -18.07
N LYS A 143 31.12 4.67 -19.02
CA LYS A 143 31.92 5.19 -20.13
C LYS A 143 31.70 4.34 -21.37
N ALA A 144 30.92 4.91 -22.27
CA ALA A 144 30.85 4.54 -23.67
C ALA A 144 32.20 4.70 -24.37
N LYS A 145 32.45 3.87 -25.39
CA LYS A 145 33.10 4.21 -26.68
C LYS A 145 33.13 2.93 -27.54
N THR A 146 32.22 2.77 -28.51
CA THR A 146 32.31 3.13 -29.95
C THR A 146 32.91 2.02 -30.84
N SER A 147 32.06 1.49 -31.73
CA SER A 147 32.26 1.20 -33.17
C SER A 147 33.44 0.30 -33.61
N LYS A 148 33.14 -0.84 -34.27
CA LYS A 148 33.42 -1.06 -35.71
C LYS A 148 32.90 -2.42 -36.24
N LYS A 149 32.24 -2.36 -37.41
CA LYS A 149 32.06 -3.34 -38.50
C LYS A 149 32.39 -4.83 -38.28
N GLY A 150 31.41 -5.66 -38.64
CA GLY A 150 31.55 -7.01 -39.21
C GLY A 150 30.37 -7.24 -40.13
#